data_AF-A0A150IZK9-F1
#
_entry.id   AF-A0A150IZK9-F1
#
_cell.length_a   1.000
_cell.length_b   1.000
_cell.length_c   1.000
_cell.angle_alpha   90.00
_cell.angle_beta   90.00
_cell.angle_gamma   90.00
#
_symmetry.space_group_name_H-M   'P 1'
#
loop_
_entity.id
_entity.type
_entity.pdbx_description
1 polymer ?
#
loop_
_entity_poly.entity_id
_entity_poly.type
_entity_poly.pdbx_seq_one_letter_code
_entity_poly.pdbx_strand_id
1 'polypeptide(L)'
;MFYERRKNWLKVNIAIDENTGELLGIDIAPGPQHDSKSFEKIVQDVPMSVLKGDGAFDKKGIFNYCYRNKITPAIKVRKSSIPRSRSSPLRKKCVQELMGLGEEAWKEKYDYGKRWLVESYFSAVKRSYGESVKSRRSDMMVKEAMIKFLLYATVRQIA
;
A
#
# COMPACT_ATOMS: atom_id res chain seq x y z
N MET A 1 -5.26 9.30 -2.85
CA MET A 1 -6.17 9.63 -3.98
C MET A 1 -6.02 11.11 -4.29
N PHE A 2 -5.92 11.48 -5.57
CA PHE A 2 -5.95 12.87 -6.06
C PHE A 2 -7.21 13.03 -6.90
N TYR A 3 -8.05 14.00 -6.58
CA TYR A 3 -9.41 14.11 -7.12
C TYR A 3 -9.55 15.29 -8.08
N GLU A 4 -10.08 15.02 -9.28
CA GLU A 4 -10.74 16.00 -10.14
C GLU A 4 -12.07 15.40 -10.65
N ARG A 5 -13.12 16.23 -10.78
CA ARG A 5 -14.54 15.86 -10.92
C ARG A 5 -14.80 14.58 -11.75
N ARG A 6 -15.26 13.54 -11.05
CA ARG A 6 -16.05 12.34 -11.45
C ARG A 6 -15.68 11.51 -12.70
N LYS A 7 -14.64 11.80 -13.49
CA LYS A 7 -14.20 10.89 -14.59
C LYS A 7 -12.70 10.60 -14.69
N ASN A 8 -11.80 11.43 -14.14
CA ASN A 8 -10.35 11.22 -14.23
C ASN A 8 -9.68 11.33 -12.86
N TRP A 9 -9.56 10.20 -12.13
CA TRP A 9 -8.87 10.15 -10.84
C TRP A 9 -7.55 9.38 -10.95
N LEU A 10 -6.56 9.78 -10.16
CA LEU A 10 -5.31 9.04 -10.03
C LEU A 10 -5.37 8.11 -8.82
N LYS A 11 -5.05 6.84 -9.07
CA LYS A 11 -4.74 5.88 -8.04
C LYS A 11 -3.28 6.02 -7.68
N VAL A 12 -3.01 6.20 -6.40
CA VAL A 12 -1.65 6.32 -5.87
C VAL A 12 -1.50 5.29 -4.78
N ASN A 13 -0.49 4.43 -4.93
CA ASN A 13 -0.07 3.45 -3.96
C ASN A 13 1.36 3.79 -3.55
N ILE A 14 1.65 3.76 -2.25
CA ILE A 14 2.98 4.06 -1.70
C ILE A 14 3.39 2.97 -0.73
N ALA A 15 4.70 2.71 -0.64
CA ALA A 15 5.33 1.95 0.43
C ALA A 15 6.17 2.90 1.27
N ILE A 16 5.99 2.82 2.59
CA ILE A 16 6.67 3.65 3.57
C ILE A 16 7.43 2.75 4.52
N ASP A 17 8.68 3.11 4.83
CA ASP A 17 9.45 2.46 5.89
C ASP A 17 8.83 2.80 7.24
N GLU A 18 8.54 1.79 8.05
CA GLU A 18 7.83 1.99 9.30
C GLU A 18 8.64 2.75 10.36
N ASN A 19 9.97 2.64 10.35
CA ASN A 19 10.84 3.17 11.39
C ASN A 19 11.26 4.61 11.10
N THR A 20 11.60 4.88 9.84
CA THR A 20 12.08 6.18 9.36
C THR A 20 10.94 7.02 8.77
N GLY A 21 9.87 6.36 8.33
CA GLY A 21 8.78 6.97 7.56
C GLY A 21 9.17 7.37 6.15
N GLU A 22 10.31 6.94 5.63
CA GLU A 22 10.76 7.24 4.27
C GLU A 22 9.90 6.58 3.20
N LEU A 23 9.82 7.23 2.03
CA LEU A 23 9.13 6.68 0.87
C LEU A 23 10.02 5.65 0.17
N LEU A 24 9.67 4.37 0.30
CA LEU A 24 10.40 3.25 -0.29
C LEU A 24 9.98 2.97 -1.74
N GLY A 25 8.74 3.27 -2.08
CA GLY A 25 8.24 3.05 -3.43
C GLY A 25 6.89 3.71 -3.68
N ILE A 26 6.61 3.99 -4.95
CA ILE A 26 5.38 4.65 -5.38
C ILE A 26 4.93 4.12 -6.74
N ASP A 27 3.64 3.83 -6.87
CA ASP A 27 2.99 3.55 -8.15
C ASP A 27 1.77 4.46 -8.30
N ILE A 28 1.70 5.14 -9.43
CA ILE A 28 0.61 6.06 -9.76
C ILE A 28 0.06 5.67 -11.13
N ALA A 29 -1.27 5.56 -11.19
CA ALA A 29 -1.95 5.24 -12.43
C ALA A 29 -3.28 5.99 -12.58
N PRO A 30 -3.68 6.33 -13.82
CA PRO A 30 -5.03 6.81 -14.10
C PRO A 30 -6.05 5.68 -13.90
N GLY A 31 -7.22 6.00 -13.36
CA GLY A 31 -8.24 5.00 -13.01
C GLY A 31 -9.01 4.39 -14.20
N PRO A 32 -9.59 3.17 -14.07
CA PRO A 32 -9.47 2.24 -12.95
C PRO A 32 -8.40 1.15 -13.20
N GLN A 33 -7.35 1.10 -12.37
CA GLN A 33 -6.34 0.02 -12.40
C GLN A 33 -6.49 -0.93 -11.20
N HIS A 34 -6.32 -2.24 -11.44
CA HIS A 34 -6.30 -3.27 -10.40
C HIS A 34 -5.05 -3.17 -9.51
N ASP A 35 -5.22 -3.18 -8.18
CA ASP A 35 -4.14 -3.01 -7.17
C ASP A 35 -3.00 -4.03 -7.26
N SER A 36 -3.23 -5.18 -7.90
CA SER A 36 -2.23 -6.25 -7.99
C SER A 36 -1.08 -5.91 -8.91
N LYS A 37 -1.29 -5.09 -9.96
CA LYS A 37 -0.20 -4.65 -10.85
C LYS A 37 0.67 -3.57 -10.20
N SER A 38 0.07 -2.74 -9.33
CA SER A 38 0.78 -1.69 -8.59
C SER A 38 1.68 -2.26 -7.50
N PHE A 39 1.24 -3.31 -6.83
CA PHE A 39 1.97 -3.92 -5.72
C PHE A 39 3.37 -4.40 -6.12
N GLU A 40 3.47 -5.25 -7.15
CA GLU A 40 4.76 -5.82 -7.59
C GLU A 40 5.76 -4.71 -7.93
N LYS A 41 5.32 -3.66 -8.64
CA LYS A 41 6.18 -2.52 -9.00
C LYS A 41 6.75 -1.76 -7.80
N ILE A 42 6.01 -1.69 -6.70
CA ILE A 42 6.43 -0.93 -5.51
C ILE A 42 7.39 -1.77 -4.65
N VAL A 43 7.15 -3.08 -4.55
CA VAL A 43 7.78 -3.91 -3.52
C VAL A 43 8.86 -4.85 -4.04
N GLN A 44 9.02 -4.98 -5.37
CA GLN A 44 9.95 -5.93 -5.98
C GLN A 44 11.41 -5.69 -5.58
N ASP A 45 11.82 -4.43 -5.43
CA ASP A 45 13.21 -4.06 -5.14
C ASP A 45 13.41 -3.54 -3.72
N VAL A 46 12.38 -3.61 -2.87
CA VAL A 46 12.44 -3.12 -1.50
C VAL A 46 12.75 -4.28 -0.55
N PRO A 47 13.93 -4.31 0.10
CA PRO A 47 14.22 -5.32 1.09
C PRO A 47 13.29 -5.14 2.30
N MET A 48 12.46 -6.16 2.58
CA MET A 48 11.50 -6.11 3.68
C MET A 48 11.38 -7.46 4.38
N SER A 49 11.21 -7.43 5.70
CA SER A 49 10.93 -8.63 6.52
C SER A 49 9.44 -8.79 6.78
N VAL A 50 8.69 -7.69 6.85
CA VAL A 50 7.26 -7.64 7.11
C VAL A 50 6.58 -6.73 6.10
N LEU A 51 5.48 -7.18 5.53
CA LEU A 51 4.63 -6.37 4.66
C LEU A 51 3.29 -6.09 5.36
N LYS A 52 3.05 -4.83 5.73
CA LYS A 52 1.78 -4.38 6.28
C LYS A 52 0.89 -3.81 5.18
N GLY A 53 -0.30 -4.37 5.02
CA GLY A 53 -1.22 -3.99 3.94
C GLY A 53 -2.68 -4.01 4.38
N ASP A 54 -3.49 -3.18 3.76
CA ASP A 54 -4.93 -3.21 3.96
C ASP A 54 -5.60 -4.39 3.21
N GLY A 55 -6.92 -4.52 3.35
CA GLY A 55 -7.67 -5.59 2.71
C GLY A 55 -7.72 -5.52 1.18
N ALA A 56 -7.31 -4.42 0.53
CA ALA A 56 -7.16 -4.38 -0.92
C ALA A 56 -5.97 -5.24 -1.39
N PHE A 57 -4.99 -5.47 -0.51
CA PHE A 57 -3.85 -6.35 -0.74
C PHE A 57 -4.12 -7.82 -0.36
N ASP A 58 -5.35 -8.18 0.06
CA ASP A 58 -5.75 -9.57 0.30
C ASP A 58 -5.91 -10.35 -1.04
N LYS A 59 -4.79 -10.60 -1.71
CA LYS A 59 -4.72 -11.28 -3.01
C LYS A 59 -3.71 -12.41 -2.98
N LYS A 60 -4.05 -13.55 -3.56
CA LYS A 60 -3.19 -14.75 -3.61
C LYS A 60 -1.79 -14.46 -4.16
N GLY A 61 -1.68 -13.63 -5.20
CA GLY A 61 -0.39 -13.26 -5.80
C GLY A 61 0.55 -12.60 -4.80
N ILE A 62 0.02 -11.73 -3.95
CA ILE A 62 0.77 -11.01 -2.91
C ILE A 62 1.26 -11.98 -1.83
N PHE A 63 0.39 -12.85 -1.32
CA PHE A 63 0.82 -13.88 -0.36
C PHE A 63 1.84 -14.84 -0.96
N ASN A 64 1.72 -15.20 -2.24
CA ASN A 64 2.69 -16.07 -2.90
C ASN A 64 4.03 -15.36 -3.10
N TYR A 65 4.03 -14.06 -3.40
CA TYR A 65 5.24 -13.23 -3.42
C TYR A 65 5.91 -13.22 -2.04
N CYS A 66 5.15 -12.95 -0.98
CA CYS A 66 5.68 -12.94 0.38
C CYS A 66 6.28 -14.30 0.76
N TYR A 67 5.61 -15.39 0.41
CA TYR A 67 6.11 -16.74 0.66
C TYR A 67 7.46 -17.01 -0.02
N ARG A 68 7.58 -16.67 -1.32
CA ARG A 68 8.83 -16.88 -2.08
C ARG A 68 9.99 -16.05 -1.54
N ASN A 69 9.70 -14.83 -1.09
CA ASN A 69 10.71 -13.89 -0.59
C ASN A 69 10.90 -13.94 0.94
N LYS A 70 10.28 -14.91 1.64
CA LYS A 70 10.35 -15.06 3.11
C LYS A 70 9.91 -13.80 3.87
N ILE A 71 8.94 -13.07 3.33
CA ILE A 71 8.34 -11.88 3.93
C ILE A 71 7.14 -12.31 4.76
N THR A 72 6.98 -11.77 5.95
CA THR A 72 5.80 -11.98 6.81
C THR A 72 4.67 -11.03 6.37
N PRO A 73 3.53 -11.54 5.86
CA PRO A 73 2.42 -10.67 5.46
C PRO A 73 1.51 -10.34 6.66
N ALA A 74 1.56 -9.09 7.11
CA ALA A 74 0.62 -8.49 8.04
C ALA A 74 -0.49 -7.77 7.27
N ILE A 75 -1.26 -8.54 6.49
CA ILE A 75 -2.33 -8.02 5.63
C ILE A 75 -3.69 -8.31 6.26
N LYS A 76 -4.51 -7.27 6.43
CA LYS A 76 -5.86 -7.43 6.98
C LYS A 76 -6.74 -8.21 6.01
N VAL A 77 -7.07 -9.45 6.33
CA VAL A 77 -8.01 -10.27 5.55
C VAL A 77 -9.46 -10.04 6.02
N ARG A 78 -10.43 -10.20 5.12
CA ARG A 78 -11.86 -10.00 5.48
C ARG A 78 -12.33 -11.07 6.47
N LYS A 79 -13.17 -10.70 7.44
CA LYS A 79 -13.76 -11.64 8.42
C LYS A 79 -14.52 -12.81 7.78
N SER A 80 -15.16 -12.57 6.63
CA SER A 80 -15.85 -13.60 5.83
C SER A 80 -14.94 -14.40 4.90
N SER A 81 -13.62 -14.23 5.00
CA SER A 81 -12.68 -14.95 4.14
C SER A 81 -12.70 -16.43 4.45
N ILE A 82 -13.10 -17.23 3.47
CA ILE A 82 -13.06 -18.67 3.60
C ILE A 82 -11.60 -19.13 3.50
N PRO A 83 -11.09 -19.98 4.42
CA PRO A 83 -9.74 -20.55 4.37
C PRO A 83 -9.61 -21.65 3.29
N ARG A 84 -10.21 -21.44 2.11
CA ARG A 84 -10.10 -22.30 0.93
C ARG A 84 -9.17 -21.65 -0.08
N SER A 85 -7.87 -21.86 0.11
CA SER A 85 -6.85 -21.40 -0.83
C SER A 85 -5.97 -22.55 -1.28
N ARG A 86 -6.46 -23.34 -2.25
CA ARG A 86 -5.68 -24.43 -2.86
C ARG A 86 -4.37 -23.94 -3.50
N SER A 87 -4.30 -22.66 -3.90
CA SER A 87 -3.16 -22.06 -4.60
C SER A 87 -2.39 -20.98 -3.81
N SER A 88 -2.69 -20.80 -2.51
CA SER A 88 -1.90 -19.94 -1.63
C SER A 88 -2.02 -20.41 -0.17
N PRO A 89 -1.17 -21.36 0.27
CA PRO A 89 -1.17 -21.88 1.64
C PRO A 89 -0.86 -20.80 2.68
N LEU A 90 0.01 -19.84 2.36
CA LEU A 90 0.34 -18.74 3.27
C LEU A 90 -0.89 -17.89 3.58
N ARG A 91 -1.68 -17.51 2.57
CA ARG A 91 -2.95 -16.80 2.78
C ARG A 91 -3.89 -17.58 3.71
N LYS A 92 -4.00 -18.91 3.51
CA LYS A 92 -4.84 -19.76 4.36
C LYS A 92 -4.39 -19.68 5.83
N LYS A 93 -3.08 -19.78 6.08
CA LYS A 93 -2.51 -19.67 7.43
C LYS A 93 -2.80 -18.31 8.07
N CYS A 94 -2.61 -17.21 7.34
CA CYS A 94 -2.91 -15.86 7.86
C CYS A 94 -4.39 -15.68 8.19
N VAL A 95 -5.30 -16.23 7.37
CA VAL A 95 -6.74 -16.21 7.66
C VAL A 95 -7.07 -17.01 8.93
N GLN A 96 -6.51 -18.21 9.06
CA GLN A 96 -6.71 -19.04 10.26
C GLN A 96 -6.16 -18.37 11.51
N GLU A 97 -4.99 -17.74 11.42
CA GLU A 97 -4.39 -16.99 12.51
C GLU A 97 -5.26 -15.81 12.94
N LEU A 98 -5.72 -14.97 12.00
CA LEU A 98 -6.61 -13.84 12.31
C LEU A 98 -7.90 -14.32 12.97
N MET A 99 -8.49 -15.41 12.47
CA MET A 99 -9.72 -15.98 13.04
C MET A 99 -9.49 -16.58 14.43
N GLY A 100 -8.33 -17.20 14.68
CA GLY A 100 -8.01 -17.84 15.95
C GLY A 100 -7.60 -16.85 17.04
N LEU A 101 -6.82 -15.81 16.70
CA LEU A 101 -6.40 -14.77 17.64
C LEU A 101 -7.49 -13.71 17.88
N GLY A 102 -8.36 -13.48 16.90
CA GLY A 102 -9.23 -12.31 16.87
C GLY A 102 -8.51 -11.07 16.33
N GLU A 103 -9.30 -10.09 15.89
CA GLU A 103 -8.79 -8.91 15.16
C GLU A 103 -7.88 -8.02 16.02
N GLU A 104 -8.24 -7.77 17.29
CA GLU A 104 -7.48 -6.88 18.17
C GLU A 104 -6.12 -7.47 18.54
N ALA A 105 -6.09 -8.73 19.01
CA ALA A 105 -4.83 -9.41 19.34
C ALA A 105 -3.93 -9.58 18.10
N TRP A 106 -4.51 -9.78 16.92
CA TRP A 106 -3.74 -9.81 15.67
C TRP A 106 -3.13 -8.44 15.33
N LYS A 107 -3.90 -7.35 15.50
CA LYS A 107 -3.37 -5.99 15.28
C LYS A 107 -2.22 -5.68 16.21
N GLU A 108 -2.33 -6.07 17.48
CA GLU A 108 -1.26 -5.90 18.48
C GLU A 108 -0.02 -6.71 18.10
N LYS A 109 -0.19 -8.00 17.80
CA LYS A 109 0.90 -8.91 17.39
C LYS A 109 1.74 -8.37 16.24
N TYR A 110 1.09 -7.80 15.23
CA TYR A 110 1.76 -7.29 14.04
C TYR A 110 2.04 -5.79 14.10
N ASP A 111 1.72 -5.12 15.20
CA ASP A 111 1.77 -3.66 15.33
C ASP A 111 1.12 -2.97 14.11
N TYR A 112 -0.06 -3.47 13.75
CA TYR A 112 -0.78 -3.06 12.54
C TYR A 112 -1.26 -1.61 12.63
N GLY A 113 -1.32 -1.04 13.84
CA GLY A 113 -1.64 0.36 14.09
C GLY A 113 -0.78 1.30 13.26
N LYS A 114 0.53 1.04 13.16
CA LYS A 114 1.51 1.85 12.41
C LYS A 114 1.23 2.02 10.91
N ARG A 115 0.25 1.31 10.34
CA ARG A 115 -0.29 1.62 9.01
C ARG A 115 -0.79 3.08 8.90
N TRP A 116 -1.09 3.75 10.02
CA TRP A 116 -1.42 5.17 10.06
C TRP A 116 -0.34 6.06 9.39
N LEU A 117 0.93 5.63 9.34
CA LEU A 117 2.02 6.34 8.67
C LEU A 117 1.73 6.63 7.21
N VAL A 118 1.17 5.67 6.47
CA VAL A 118 0.82 5.83 5.06
C VAL A 118 -0.23 6.93 4.90
N GLU A 119 -1.24 6.95 5.77
CA GLU A 119 -2.31 7.96 5.75
C GLU A 119 -1.78 9.35 6.10
N SER A 120 -0.91 9.43 7.11
CA SER A 120 -0.20 10.66 7.47
C SER A 120 0.65 11.19 6.33
N TYR A 121 1.38 10.32 5.62
CA TYR A 121 2.19 10.69 4.47
C TYR A 121 1.32 11.29 3.35
N PHE A 122 0.23 10.63 2.98
CA PHE A 122 -0.74 11.18 2.03
C PHE A 122 -1.28 12.54 2.48
N SER A 123 -1.65 12.65 3.75
CA SER A 123 -2.18 13.89 4.32
C SER A 123 -1.16 15.03 4.24
N ALA A 124 0.10 14.77 4.56
CA ALA A 124 1.18 15.74 4.47
C ALA A 124 1.40 16.22 3.02
N VAL A 125 1.53 15.29 2.06
CA VAL A 125 1.67 15.64 0.63
C VAL A 125 0.50 16.51 0.16
N LYS A 126 -0.73 16.17 0.52
CA LYS A 126 -1.93 16.95 0.13
C LYS A 126 -1.95 18.34 0.76
N ARG A 127 -1.54 18.49 2.02
CA ARG A 127 -1.47 19.82 2.67
C ARG A 127 -0.37 20.68 2.05
N SER A 128 0.77 20.10 1.72
CA SER A 128 1.90 20.83 1.15
C SER A 128 1.70 21.22 -0.31
N TYR A 129 1.08 20.36 -1.14
CA TYR A 129 1.06 20.53 -2.60
C TYR A 129 -0.34 20.45 -3.23
N GLY A 130 -1.40 20.34 -2.42
CA GLY A 130 -2.78 20.21 -2.88
C GLY A 130 -3.14 18.82 -3.41
N GLU A 131 -4.44 18.50 -3.39
CA GLU A 131 -5.00 17.20 -3.78
C GLU A 131 -5.36 17.07 -5.27
N SER A 132 -5.43 18.16 -6.00
CA SER A 132 -5.71 18.14 -7.45
C SER A 132 -4.42 18.11 -8.28
N VAL A 133 -4.53 17.62 -9.51
CA VAL A 133 -3.52 17.82 -10.55
C VAL A 133 -4.05 18.84 -11.56
N LYS A 134 -3.19 19.64 -12.17
CA LYS A 134 -3.58 20.66 -13.16
C LYS A 134 -3.61 20.11 -14.57
N SER A 135 -2.79 19.10 -14.86
CA SER A 135 -2.73 18.50 -16.19
C SER A 135 -4.04 17.82 -16.57
N ARG A 136 -4.43 17.95 -17.85
CA ARG A 136 -5.55 17.21 -18.47
C ARG A 136 -5.12 15.94 -19.22
N ARG A 137 -3.82 15.79 -19.48
CA ARG A 137 -3.25 14.60 -20.12
C ARG A 137 -2.86 13.57 -19.06
N SER A 138 -3.31 12.33 -19.20
CA SER A 138 -3.16 11.28 -18.19
C SER A 138 -1.71 10.95 -17.84
N ASP A 139 -0.81 10.92 -18.82
CA ASP A 139 0.63 10.73 -18.63
C ASP A 139 1.24 11.85 -17.78
N MET A 140 0.85 13.09 -18.06
CA MET A 140 1.33 14.26 -17.32
C MET A 140 0.68 14.39 -15.94
N MET A 141 -0.57 13.94 -15.76
CA MET A 141 -1.20 13.85 -14.44
C MET A 141 -0.42 12.91 -13.52
N VAL A 142 -0.03 11.74 -14.03
CA VAL A 142 0.81 10.77 -13.30
C VAL A 142 2.14 11.40 -12.88
N LYS A 143 2.83 12.07 -13.81
CA LYS A 143 4.10 12.75 -13.54
C LYS A 143 3.94 13.88 -12.51
N GLU A 144 2.89 14.69 -12.63
CA GLU A 144 2.61 15.78 -11.70
C GLU A 144 2.39 15.24 -10.28
N ALA A 145 1.57 14.20 -10.14
CA ALA A 145 1.37 13.57 -8.85
C ALA A 145 2.67 12.94 -8.31
N MET A 146 3.45 12.27 -9.17
CA MET A 146 4.73 11.65 -8.77
C MET A 146 5.71 12.69 -8.22
N ILE A 147 5.83 13.84 -8.90
CA ILE A 147 6.67 14.95 -8.45
C ILE A 147 6.25 15.44 -7.05
N LYS A 148 4.95 15.53 -6.75
CA LYS A 148 4.48 15.94 -5.41
C LYS A 148 4.96 15.00 -4.30
N PHE A 149 4.93 13.68 -4.51
CA PHE A 149 5.39 12.71 -3.50
C PHE A 149 6.91 12.71 -3.37
N LEU A 150 7.63 12.75 -4.49
CA LEU A 150 9.09 12.75 -4.48
C LEU A 150 9.64 14.04 -3.88
N LEU A 151 9.05 15.19 -4.23
CA LEU A 151 9.44 16.47 -3.63
C LEU A 151 9.21 16.47 -2.12
N TYR A 152 8.06 15.94 -1.66
CA TYR A 152 7.82 15.78 -0.22
C TYR A 152 8.88 14.88 0.45
N ALA A 153 9.22 13.75 -0.19
CA ALA A 153 10.23 12.83 0.32
C ALA A 153 11.58 13.52 0.49
N THR A 154 12.01 14.27 -0.54
CA THR A 154 13.27 15.01 -0.54
C THR A 154 13.30 16.11 0.51
N VAL A 155 12.24 16.93 0.61
CA VAL A 155 12.17 18.00 1.60
C VAL A 155 12.23 17.44 3.02
N ARG A 156 11.57 16.30 3.26
CA ARG A 156 11.58 15.63 4.57
C ARG A 156 12.95 15.10 4.98
N GLN A 157 13.82 14.75 4.03
CA GLN A 157 15.18 14.27 4.33
C GLN A 157 16.17 15.42 4.65
N ILE A 158 15.81 16.66 4.29
CA ILE A 158 16.67 17.84 4.47
C ILE A 158 16.26 18.67 5.70
N ALA A 159 15.01 18.55 6.15
CA ALA A 159 14.45 19.22 7.31
C ALA A 159 14.70 18.44 8.60
#